data_AF-A0A060C9C6-F1
#
_entry.id   AF-A0A060C9C6-F1
#
_cell.length_a   1.000
_cell.length_b   1.000
_cell.length_c   1.000
_cell.angle_alpha   90.00
_cell.angle_beta   90.00
_cell.angle_gamma   90.00
#
_symmetry.space_group_name_H-M   'P 1'
#
loop_
_entity.id
_entity.type
_entity.pdbx_description
1 polymer ?
#
loop_
_entity_poly.entity_id
_entity_poly.type
_entity_poly.pdbx_seq_one_letter_code
_entity_poly.pdbx_strand_id
1 'polypeptide(L)'
;MVKLNTLLAILLMSIAVSCQSNKTRDFNICDYGAKGDSLTDNAEAIQEAIDACHKAGGGRVIVPSGGIYMTGPFTVASLWNFMWRQ
;
A
#
# COMPACT_ATOMS: atom_id res chain seq x y z
N MET A 1 -14.72 42.38 4.85
CA MET A 1 -16.07 41.82 4.65
C MET A 1 -16.00 40.84 3.50
N VAL A 2 -15.90 39.53 3.78
CA VAL A 2 -15.84 38.49 2.74
C VAL A 2 -17.23 38.42 2.08
N LYS A 3 -17.31 38.51 0.74
CA LYS A 3 -18.59 38.58 0.03
C LYS A 3 -19.32 37.22 0.11
N LEU A 4 -20.65 37.25 0.19
CA LEU A 4 -21.50 36.04 0.31
C LEU A 4 -21.25 35.01 -0.80
N ASN A 5 -20.95 35.49 -2.01
CA ASN A 5 -20.60 34.63 -3.16
C ASN A 5 -19.26 33.90 -2.96
N THR A 6 -18.33 34.50 -2.21
CA THR A 6 -17.04 33.90 -1.87
C THR A 6 -17.19 32.82 -0.81
N LEU A 7 -18.14 32.97 0.13
CA LEU A 7 -18.49 31.94 1.11
C LEU A 7 -19.16 30.72 0.45
N LEU A 8 -20.06 30.96 -0.51
CA LEU A 8 -20.71 29.89 -1.30
C LEU A 8 -19.70 29.08 -2.11
N ALA A 9 -18.70 29.74 -2.72
CA ALA A 9 -17.65 29.05 -3.49
C ALA A 9 -16.76 28.15 -2.62
N ILE A 10 -16.42 28.59 -1.41
CA ILE A 10 -15.61 27.81 -0.46
C ILE A 10 -16.38 26.58 0.04
N LEU A 11 -17.69 26.73 0.29
CA LEU A 11 -18.57 25.63 0.69
C LEU A 11 -18.69 24.57 -0.41
N LEU A 12 -18.82 24.99 -1.67
CA LEU A 12 -18.87 24.09 -2.84
C LEU A 12 -17.55 23.34 -3.06
N MET A 13 -16.40 24.00 -2.88
CA MET A 13 -15.08 23.37 -3.00
C MET A 13 -14.83 22.30 -1.93
N SER A 14 -15.38 22.48 -0.73
CA SER A 14 -15.19 21.55 0.39
C SER A 14 -15.90 20.20 0.17
N ILE A 15 -17.03 20.20 -0.57
CA ILE A 15 -17.80 18.99 -0.86
C ILE A 15 -17.09 18.09 -1.89
N ALA A 16 -16.31 18.69 -2.82
CA ALA A 16 -15.57 17.94 -3.84
C ALA A 16 -14.36 17.16 -3.28
N VAL A 17 -13.83 17.56 -2.13
CA VAL A 17 -12.66 16.93 -1.50
C VAL A 17 -13.00 15.59 -0.81
N SER A 18 -14.24 15.39 -0.40
CA SER A 18 -14.66 14.21 0.38
C SER A 18 -14.82 12.91 -0.43
N CYS A 19 -14.63 12.93 -1.75
CA CYS A 19 -14.82 11.77 -2.63
C CYS A 19 -13.51 11.15 -3.14
N GLN A 20 -12.35 11.45 -2.54
CA GLN A 20 -11.17 10.60 -2.79
C GLN A 20 -11.41 9.23 -2.16
N SER A 21 -12.03 8.34 -2.95
CA SER A 21 -12.07 6.90 -2.74
C SER A 21 -10.66 6.45 -2.35
N ASN A 22 -10.51 6.02 -1.11
CA ASN A 22 -9.28 5.43 -0.60
C ASN A 22 -9.07 4.10 -1.33
N LYS A 23 -8.54 4.17 -2.56
CA LYS A 23 -8.11 2.98 -3.30
C LYS A 23 -7.03 2.36 -2.45
N THR A 24 -7.34 1.21 -1.85
CA THR A 24 -6.36 0.42 -1.12
C THR A 24 -5.17 0.19 -2.05
N ARG A 25 -4.01 0.70 -1.64
CA ARG A 25 -2.80 0.65 -2.45
C ARG A 25 -2.23 -0.76 -2.31
N ASP A 26 -2.28 -1.50 -3.41
CA ASP A 26 -1.79 -2.86 -3.49
C ASP A 26 -0.38 -2.85 -4.08
N PHE A 27 0.56 -3.45 -3.36
CA PHE A 27 1.98 -3.54 -3.69
C PHE A 27 2.30 -5.00 -3.98
N ASN A 28 2.32 -5.40 -5.25
CA ASN A 28 2.61 -6.78 -5.64
C ASN A 28 4.12 -7.04 -5.57
N ILE A 29 4.55 -8.05 -4.80
CA ILE A 29 5.97 -8.38 -4.64
C ILE A 29 6.69 -8.70 -5.96
N CYS A 30 5.97 -9.17 -6.98
CA CYS A 30 6.54 -9.45 -8.30
C CYS A 30 6.98 -8.17 -9.03
N ASP A 31 6.36 -7.02 -8.73
CA ASP A 31 6.78 -5.71 -9.26
C ASP A 31 8.12 -5.26 -8.66
N TYR A 32 8.48 -5.81 -7.49
CA TYR A 32 9.73 -5.57 -6.76
C TYR A 32 10.77 -6.69 -6.99
N GLY A 33 10.55 -7.54 -8.01
CA GLY A 33 11.52 -8.56 -8.41
C GLY A 33 11.35 -9.93 -7.74
N ALA A 34 10.27 -10.16 -6.99
CA ALA A 34 10.01 -11.48 -6.41
C ALA A 34 9.69 -12.52 -7.50
N LYS A 35 10.32 -13.69 -7.38
CA LYS A 35 10.14 -14.84 -8.26
C LYS A 35 9.58 -16.02 -7.48
N GLY A 36 8.49 -16.59 -8.00
CA GLY A 36 7.82 -17.76 -7.43
C GLY A 36 8.44 -19.09 -7.86
N ASP A 37 9.77 -19.15 -8.02
CA ASP A 37 10.49 -20.30 -8.58
C ASP A 37 11.01 -21.30 -7.52
N SER A 38 10.64 -21.12 -6.24
CA SER A 38 11.12 -21.94 -5.11
C SER A 38 12.63 -21.95 -4.88
N LEU A 39 13.39 -21.07 -5.53
CA LEU A 39 14.86 -21.07 -5.49
C LEU A 39 15.42 -19.69 -5.17
N THR A 40 14.76 -18.64 -5.64
CA THR A 40 15.15 -17.26 -5.40
C THR A 40 14.79 -16.84 -3.99
N ASP A 41 15.74 -16.19 -3.29
CA ASP A 41 15.45 -15.50 -2.03
C ASP A 41 14.74 -14.18 -2.34
N ASN A 42 13.49 -14.08 -1.91
CA ASN A 42 12.62 -12.93 -2.17
C ASN A 42 12.62 -11.91 -1.02
N ALA A 43 13.49 -12.07 -0.02
CA ALA A 43 13.53 -11.19 1.16
C ALA A 43 13.72 -9.71 0.79
N GLU A 44 14.61 -9.40 -0.14
CA GLU A 44 14.86 -8.02 -0.61
C GLU A 44 13.64 -7.45 -1.34
N ALA A 45 13.05 -8.21 -2.26
CA ALA A 45 11.83 -7.81 -2.99
C ALA A 45 10.64 -7.57 -2.04
N ILE A 46 10.49 -8.39 -1.01
CA ILE A 46 9.46 -8.21 0.03
C ILE A 46 9.75 -6.96 0.85
N GLN A 47 11.01 -6.71 1.21
CA GLN A 47 11.40 -5.52 1.96
C GLN A 47 11.14 -4.23 1.17
N GLU A 48 11.45 -4.22 -0.13
CA GLU A 48 11.15 -3.08 -1.00
C GLU A 48 9.65 -2.83 -1.11
N ALA A 49 8.85 -3.89 -1.25
CA ALA A 49 7.39 -3.77 -1.28
C ALA A 49 6.84 -3.20 0.04
N ILE A 50 7.41 -3.61 1.17
CA ILE A 50 7.07 -3.10 2.51
C ILE A 50 7.46 -1.63 2.65
N ASP A 51 8.66 -1.25 2.22
CA ASP A 51 9.16 0.12 2.30
C ASP A 51 8.35 1.07 1.41
N ALA A 52 7.97 0.63 0.21
CA ALA A 52 7.09 1.35 -0.69
C ALA A 52 5.70 1.55 -0.07
N CYS A 53 5.15 0.50 0.54
CA CYS A 53 3.88 0.57 1.25
C CYS A 53 3.94 1.52 2.46
N HIS A 54 5.03 1.49 3.22
CA HIS A 54 5.25 2.38 4.36
C HIS A 54 5.37 3.84 3.93
N LYS A 55 6.19 4.13 2.90
CA LYS A 55 6.33 5.47 2.31
C LYS A 55 5.02 6.03 1.77
N ALA A 56 4.12 5.15 1.30
CA ALA A 56 2.82 5.54 0.79
C ALA A 56 1.76 5.82 1.88
N GLY A 57 2.10 5.67 3.16
CA GLY A 57 1.19 5.88 4.29
C GLY A 57 0.33 4.66 4.63
N GLY A 58 0.73 3.46 4.19
CA GLY A 58 0.02 2.21 4.41
C GLY A 58 -0.69 1.67 3.15
N GLY A 59 -1.07 0.39 3.22
CA GLY A 59 -1.59 -0.37 2.08
C GLY A 59 -1.47 -1.87 2.31
N ARG A 60 -1.53 -2.64 1.22
CA ARG A 60 -1.42 -4.11 1.26
C ARG A 60 -0.27 -4.57 0.38
N VAL A 61 0.62 -5.40 0.92
CA VAL A 61 1.59 -6.14 0.11
C VAL A 61 0.94 -7.45 -0.34
N ILE A 62 0.91 -7.67 -1.65
CA ILE A 62 0.25 -8.80 -2.28
C ILE A 62 1.31 -9.83 -2.70
N VAL A 63 1.14 -11.05 -2.21
CA VAL A 63 1.88 -12.24 -2.67
C VAL A 63 0.95 -13.00 -3.63
N PRO A 64 1.22 -13.00 -4.95
CA PRO A 64 0.32 -13.62 -5.90
C PRO A 64 0.28 -15.15 -5.73
N SER A 65 -0.90 -15.72 -5.92
CA SER A 65 -1.08 -17.17 -5.94
C SER A 65 -0.47 -17.77 -7.21
N GLY A 66 0.10 -18.98 -7.11
CA GLY A 66 0.69 -19.69 -8.26
C GLY A 66 2.22 -19.74 -8.28
N GLY A 67 2.89 -19.30 -7.22
CA GLY A 67 4.33 -19.45 -7.05
C GLY A 67 4.72 -19.79 -5.61
N ILE A 68 5.90 -20.39 -5.44
CA ILE A 68 6.51 -20.60 -4.12
C ILE A 68 7.59 -19.54 -3.96
N TYR A 69 7.37 -18.62 -3.01
CA TYR A 69 8.27 -17.51 -2.73
C TYR A 69 9.06 -17.85 -1.47
N MET A 70 10.28 -18.37 -1.65
CA MET A 70 11.18 -18.57 -0.52
C MET A 70 11.71 -17.22 -0.05
N THR A 71 11.80 -17.05 1.27
CA THR A 71 12.30 -15.83 1.88
C THR A 71 13.08 -16.18 3.14
N GLY A 72 14.25 -15.55 3.29
CA GLY A 72 14.96 -15.52 4.56
C GLY A 72 14.23 -14.68 5.62
N PRO A 73 14.80 -14.54 6.83
CA PRO A 73 14.25 -13.65 7.85
C PRO A 73 14.25 -12.20 7.35
N PHE A 74 13.08 -11.54 7.35
CA PHE A 74 12.92 -10.12 6.99
C PHE A 74 12.34 -9.33 8.17
N THR A 75 12.62 -8.03 8.22
CA THR A 75 12.21 -7.16 9.34
C THR A 75 10.87 -6.51 9.03
N VAL A 76 9.88 -6.74 9.90
CA VAL A 76 8.56 -6.11 9.77
C VAL A 76 8.54 -4.76 10.50
N ALA A 77 8.07 -3.71 9.83
CA ALA A 77 7.87 -2.40 10.44
C ALA A 77 6.59 -2.39 11.31
N SER A 78 6.51 -1.52 12.32
CA SER A 78 5.47 -1.58 13.38
C SER A 78 4.08 -1.04 13.02
N LEU A 79 3.73 -0.94 11.73
CA LEU A 79 2.40 -0.48 11.27
C LEU A 79 1.59 -1.56 10.52
N TRP A 80 2.06 -2.81 10.52
CA TRP A 80 1.44 -3.90 9.76
C TRP A 80 0.49 -4.73 10.64
N ASN A 81 -0.79 -4.74 10.29
CA ASN A 81 -1.77 -5.66 10.87
C ASN A 81 -1.64 -7.03 10.17
N PHE A 82 -0.87 -7.93 10.77
CA PHE A 82 -0.72 -9.30 10.28
C PHE A 82 -1.95 -10.13 10.65
N MET A 83 -2.94 -10.19 9.75
CA MET A 83 -4.03 -11.16 9.87
C MET A 83 -3.64 -12.48 9.19
N TRP A 84 -2.93 -13.33 9.93
CA TRP A 84 -2.93 -14.76 9.63
C TRP A 84 -4.23 -15.35 10.17
N ARG A 85 -5.21 -15.59 9.30
CA ARG A 85 -6.35 -16.45 9.67
C ARG A 85 -5.93 -17.90 9.38
N GLN A 86 -5.82 -18.69 10.45
CA GLN A 86 -5.83 -20.15 10.39
C GLN A 86 -7.07 -20.64 9.63
#